data_AF-A0A090DRP5-F1
#
_entry.id   AF-A0A090DRP5-F1
#
_cell.length_a   1.000
_cell.length_b   1.000
_cell.length_c   1.000
_cell.angle_alpha   90.00
_cell.angle_beta   90.00
_cell.angle_gamma   90.00
#
_symmetry.space_group_name_H-M   'P 1'
#
loop_
_entity.id
_entity.type
_entity.pdbx_description
1 polymer ?
#
loop_
_entity_poly.entity_id
_entity_poly.type
_entity_poly.pdbx_seq_one_letter_code
_entity_poly.pdbx_strand_id
1 'polypeptide(L)'
;MSRFDPKNSYTPLTASAKPWGEIEEFYTSLTETAFDQQPMVDLVRHIRSVYAQGRFHALTSMHTLVISVNNPIELNRENLRVDYHFAEREWEFDYRSKPFKPAEFTRRYPASSGIEKFDAFVKMIGW
;
A
#
# COMPACT_ATOMS: atom_id res chain seq x y z
N MET A 1 -45.33 2.71 -0.32
CA MET A 1 -44.61 4.01 -0.23
C MET A 1 -43.16 3.76 -0.57
N SER A 2 -42.70 4.31 -1.70
CA SER A 2 -41.39 4.04 -2.28
C SER A 2 -40.28 4.60 -1.39
N ARG A 3 -39.32 3.77 -1.00
CA ARG A 3 -38.14 4.17 -0.24
C ARG A 3 -37.29 5.07 -1.14
N PHE A 4 -37.13 6.32 -0.75
CA PHE A 4 -36.03 7.14 -1.25
C PHE A 4 -34.74 6.49 -0.72
N ASP A 5 -34.05 5.72 -1.55
CA ASP A 5 -32.68 5.29 -1.28
C ASP A 5 -31.78 6.23 -2.08
N PRO A 6 -31.20 7.27 -1.46
CA PRO A 6 -30.41 8.24 -2.18
C PRO A 6 -29.14 7.53 -2.65
N LYS A 7 -29.18 7.11 -3.92
CA LYS A 7 -28.05 6.76 -4.79
C LYS A 7 -26.71 7.00 -4.12
N ASN A 8 -26.05 5.88 -3.79
CA ASN A 8 -24.66 5.77 -3.39
C ASN A 8 -23.79 6.75 -4.23
N SER A 9 -23.55 7.96 -3.72
CA SER A 9 -22.93 9.07 -4.46
C SER A 9 -21.41 8.95 -4.46
N TYR A 10 -20.92 7.71 -4.59
CA TYR A 10 -19.49 7.44 -4.58
C TYR A 10 -18.89 7.76 -5.93
N THR A 11 -18.02 8.77 -5.95
CA THR A 11 -17.12 9.03 -7.07
C THR A 11 -15.76 8.42 -6.72
N PRO A 12 -15.29 7.40 -7.46
CA PRO A 12 -13.96 6.83 -7.24
C PRO A 12 -12.87 7.89 -7.34
N LEU A 13 -12.00 7.93 -6.34
CA LEU A 13 -10.78 8.73 -6.40
C LEU A 13 -9.66 7.83 -6.90
N THR A 14 -9.37 7.92 -8.18
CA THR A 14 -8.37 7.08 -8.85
C THR A 14 -7.07 7.83 -9.08
N ALA A 15 -5.95 7.12 -9.02
CA ALA A 15 -4.64 7.63 -9.37
C ALA A 15 -3.89 6.61 -10.25
N SER A 16 -3.06 7.11 -11.15
CA SER A 16 -2.21 6.26 -11.98
C SER A 16 -1.12 5.61 -11.15
N ALA A 17 -0.89 4.33 -11.38
CA ALA A 17 0.25 3.63 -10.82
C ALA A 17 1.55 4.23 -11.36
N LYS A 18 2.59 4.23 -10.52
CA LYS A 18 3.95 4.57 -10.92
C LYS A 18 4.75 3.31 -11.27
N PRO A 19 5.71 3.40 -12.20
CA PRO A 19 6.68 2.32 -12.40
C PRO A 19 7.39 1.97 -11.10
N TRP A 20 7.58 0.68 -10.84
CA TRP A 20 8.25 0.21 -9.64
C TRP A 20 9.69 0.73 -9.48
N GLY A 21 10.38 1.01 -10.59
CA GLY A 21 11.72 1.62 -10.57
C GLY A 21 11.70 3.02 -9.93
N GLU A 22 10.74 3.86 -10.31
CA GLU A 22 10.60 5.21 -9.72
C GLU A 22 10.26 5.15 -8.22
N ILE A 23 9.50 4.15 -7.78
CA ILE A 23 9.16 3.95 -6.37
C ILE A 23 10.40 3.54 -5.57
N GLU A 24 11.22 2.62 -6.12
CA GLU A 24 12.46 2.21 -5.48
C GLU A 24 13.47 3.37 -5.37
N GLU A 25 13.63 4.14 -6.45
CA GLU A 25 14.47 5.34 -6.47
C GLU A 25 14.03 6.37 -5.43
N PHE A 26 12.70 6.58 -5.29
CA PHE A 26 12.15 7.46 -4.27
C PHE A 26 12.58 7.07 -2.85
N TYR A 27 12.38 5.81 -2.44
CA TYR A 27 12.77 5.37 -1.09
C TYR A 27 14.29 5.32 -0.89
N THR A 28 15.05 5.02 -1.95
CA THR A 28 16.52 5.11 -1.91
C THR A 28 16.95 6.54 -1.63
N SER A 29 16.36 7.53 -2.33
CA SER A 29 16.67 8.95 -2.11
C SER A 29 16.32 9.43 -0.70
N LEU A 30 15.23 8.94 -0.09
CA LEU A 30 14.87 9.26 1.28
C LEU A 30 15.88 8.73 2.31
N THR A 31 16.41 7.53 2.06
CA THR A 31 17.45 6.90 2.87
C THR A 31 18.74 7.72 2.89
N GLU A 32 19.08 8.35 1.76
CA GLU A 32 20.27 9.19 1.62
C GLU A 32 20.08 10.60 2.23
N THR A 33 18.86 11.15 2.19
CA THR A 33 18.65 12.60 2.41
C THR A 33 17.82 12.96 3.64
N ALA A 34 17.06 12.04 4.22
CA ALA A 34 16.10 12.36 5.27
C ALA A 34 16.13 11.40 6.46
N PHE A 35 15.75 10.14 6.26
CA PHE A 35 15.65 9.12 7.31
C PHE A 35 15.82 7.74 6.70
N ASP A 36 16.34 6.79 7.48
CA ASP A 36 16.63 5.45 6.96
C ASP A 36 15.33 4.72 6.57
N GLN A 37 15.18 4.51 5.26
CA GLN A 37 14.06 3.84 4.62
C GLN A 37 14.52 2.59 3.87
N GLN A 38 15.70 2.04 4.22
CA GLN A 38 16.17 0.79 3.64
C GLN A 38 15.13 -0.34 3.73
N PRO A 39 14.32 -0.48 4.80
CA PRO A 39 13.27 -1.49 4.84
C PRO A 39 12.20 -1.32 3.74
N MET A 40 11.83 -0.08 3.39
CA MET A 40 10.89 0.17 2.28
C MET A 40 11.52 -0.19 0.93
N VAL A 41 12.80 0.12 0.73
CA VAL A 41 13.56 -0.28 -0.47
C VAL A 41 13.56 -1.80 -0.62
N ASP A 42 13.85 -2.51 0.48
CA ASP A 42 13.87 -3.97 0.50
C ASP A 42 12.49 -4.58 0.22
N LEU A 43 11.43 -3.99 0.79
CA LEU A 43 10.05 -4.41 0.51
C LEU A 43 9.68 -4.21 -0.97
N VAL A 44 10.01 -3.06 -1.55
CA VAL A 44 9.74 -2.79 -2.98
C VAL A 44 10.48 -3.78 -3.87
N ARG A 45 11.76 -4.04 -3.59
CA ARG A 45 12.56 -5.04 -4.32
C ARG A 45 11.98 -6.44 -4.21
N HIS A 46 11.56 -6.84 -3.02
CA HIS A 46 10.89 -8.12 -2.77
C HIS A 46 9.60 -8.25 -3.56
N ILE A 47 8.75 -7.21 -3.55
CA ILE A 47 7.50 -7.21 -4.31
C ILE A 47 7.77 -7.42 -5.80
N ARG A 48 8.74 -6.66 -6.35
CA ARG A 48 9.14 -6.75 -7.76
C ARG A 48 9.65 -8.14 -8.14
N SER A 49 10.42 -8.79 -7.26
CA SER A 49 11.05 -10.08 -7.54
C SER A 49 10.07 -11.25 -7.40
N VAL A 50 9.22 -11.25 -6.38
CA VAL A 50 8.33 -12.38 -6.05
C VAL A 50 7.02 -12.35 -6.84
N TYR A 51 6.41 -11.18 -7.03
CA TYR A 51 5.04 -11.09 -7.54
C TYR A 51 4.91 -10.81 -9.04
N ALA A 52 6.04 -10.79 -9.76
CA ALA A 52 6.17 -10.51 -11.20
C ALA A 52 5.52 -9.18 -11.65
N GLN A 53 6.00 -8.64 -12.77
CA GLN A 53 5.46 -7.39 -13.30
C GLN A 53 4.00 -7.59 -13.75
N GLY A 54 3.06 -6.88 -13.12
CA GLY A 54 1.67 -6.79 -13.56
C GLY A 54 0.62 -7.30 -12.59
N ARG A 55 1.00 -8.03 -11.53
CA ARG A 55 0.04 -8.44 -10.48
C ARG A 55 -0.33 -7.28 -9.56
N PHE A 56 0.66 -6.47 -9.20
CA PHE A 56 0.50 -5.34 -8.31
C PHE A 56 0.88 -4.03 -8.98
N HIS A 57 0.09 -3.03 -8.64
CA HIS A 57 0.24 -1.64 -9.03
C HIS A 57 0.47 -0.83 -7.77
N ALA A 58 1.38 0.14 -7.83
CA ALA A 58 1.68 0.96 -6.68
C ALA A 58 1.89 2.42 -7.02
N LEU A 59 1.73 3.26 -6.02
CA LEU A 59 2.12 4.67 -6.04
C LEU A 59 2.64 5.07 -4.66
N THR A 60 3.28 6.22 -4.58
CA THR A 60 3.70 6.83 -3.32
C THR A 60 2.84 8.04 -3.00
N SER A 61 2.48 8.20 -1.73
CA SER A 61 1.82 9.40 -1.20
C SER A 61 2.59 9.89 0.02
N MET A 62 3.32 11.01 -0.14
CA MET A 62 4.36 11.41 0.82
C MET A 62 5.35 10.26 1.04
N HIS A 63 5.32 9.59 2.20
CA HIS A 63 6.18 8.43 2.52
C HIS A 63 5.44 7.08 2.42
N THR A 64 4.12 7.10 2.27
CA THR A 64 3.30 5.89 2.23
C THR A 64 3.38 5.20 0.88
N LEU A 65 3.63 3.89 0.90
CA LEU A 65 3.50 3.03 -0.27
C LEU A 65 2.06 2.54 -0.36
N VAL A 66 1.37 2.88 -1.44
CA VAL A 66 0.01 2.39 -1.72
C VAL A 66 0.11 1.30 -2.77
N ILE A 67 -0.37 0.10 -2.45
CA ILE A 67 -0.34 -1.09 -3.30
C ILE A 67 -1.76 -1.54 -3.58
N SER A 68 -2.08 -1.87 -4.83
CA SER A 68 -3.38 -2.40 -5.23
C SER A 68 -3.22 -3.43 -6.35
N VAL A 69 -4.20 -4.32 -6.47
CA VAL A 69 -4.37 -5.21 -7.63
C VAL A 69 -5.08 -4.52 -8.80
N ASN A 70 -5.64 -3.32 -8.57
CA ASN A 70 -6.37 -2.55 -9.57
C ASN A 70 -5.47 -1.50 -10.23
N ASN A 71 -5.67 -1.27 -11.54
CA ASN A 71 -5.08 -0.17 -12.28
C ASN A 71 -6.15 0.47 -13.19
N PRO A 72 -6.51 1.74 -13.01
CA PRO A 72 -5.95 2.71 -12.05
C PRO A 72 -6.24 2.37 -10.59
N ILE A 73 -5.39 2.86 -9.68
CA ILE A 73 -5.50 2.59 -8.23
C ILE A 73 -6.62 3.43 -7.65
N GLU A 74 -7.62 2.82 -7.02
CA GLU A 74 -8.69 3.51 -6.29
C GLU A 74 -8.26 3.75 -4.84
N LEU A 75 -8.03 4.99 -4.43
CA LEU A 75 -7.38 5.31 -3.13
C LEU A 75 -8.18 4.90 -1.89
N ASN A 76 -9.48 4.66 -2.03
CA ASN A 76 -10.38 4.30 -0.92
C ASN A 76 -10.92 2.87 -1.01
N ARG A 77 -10.36 2.03 -1.90
CA ARG A 77 -10.83 0.68 -2.12
C ARG A 77 -9.71 -0.24 -2.58
N GLU A 78 -9.76 -1.48 -2.11
CA GLU A 78 -8.86 -2.57 -2.47
C GLU A 78 -7.40 -2.11 -2.60
N ASN A 79 -6.92 -1.38 -1.60
CA ASN A 79 -5.52 -0.98 -1.50
C ASN A 79 -4.97 -1.24 -0.10
N LEU A 80 -3.71 -1.61 -0.06
CA LEU A 80 -2.89 -1.70 1.13
C LEU A 80 -2.01 -0.46 1.16
N ARG A 81 -2.03 0.25 2.27
CA ARG A 81 -1.11 1.33 2.58
C ARG A 81 -0.07 0.81 3.54
N VAL A 82 1.19 1.05 3.21
CA VAL A 82 2.34 0.60 3.98
C VAL A 82 3.20 1.79 4.32
N ASP A 83 3.40 1.99 5.61
CA ASP A 83 4.32 2.98 6.17
C ASP A 83 5.39 2.27 7.00
N TYR A 84 6.61 2.79 6.96
CA TYR A 84 7.69 2.37 7.83
C TYR A 84 8.14 3.54 8.71
N HIS A 85 7.83 3.43 10.00
CA HIS A 85 8.13 4.41 11.02
C HIS A 85 9.54 4.16 11.55
N PHE A 86 10.52 4.89 11.00
CA PHE A 86 11.93 4.68 11.30
C PHE A 86 12.27 4.86 12.80
N ALA A 87 11.68 5.86 13.46
CA ALA A 87 12.00 6.17 14.85
C ALA A 87 11.57 5.05 15.81
N GLU A 88 10.43 4.43 15.54
CA GLU A 88 9.84 3.34 16.30
C GLU A 88 10.33 1.96 15.82
N ARG A 89 10.93 1.90 14.63
CA ARG A 89 11.32 0.68 13.93
C ARG A 89 10.13 -0.26 13.77
N GLU A 90 9.02 0.30 13.32
CA GLU A 90 7.76 -0.41 13.12
C GLU A 90 7.20 -0.18 11.72
N TRP A 91 6.51 -1.19 11.22
CA TRP A 91 5.66 -1.12 10.05
C TRP A 91 4.24 -0.79 10.47
N GLU A 92 3.52 -0.04 9.64
CA GLU A 92 2.07 0.11 9.74
C GLU A 92 1.42 -0.28 8.41
N PHE A 93 0.51 -1.26 8.47
CA PHE A 93 -0.21 -1.81 7.33
C PHE A 93 -1.69 -1.49 7.50
N ASP A 94 -2.24 -0.66 6.60
CA ASP A 94 -3.65 -0.24 6.58
C ASP A 94 -4.31 -0.76 5.30
N TYR A 95 -5.18 -1.76 5.43
CA TYR A 95 -5.89 -2.33 4.29
C TYR A 95 -7.32 -1.80 4.20
N ARG A 96 -7.66 -1.21 3.06
CA ARG A 96 -9.00 -0.68 2.78
C ARG A 96 -9.66 -1.53 1.72
N SER A 97 -10.71 -2.27 2.07
CA SER A 97 -11.46 -3.09 1.10
C SER A 97 -12.64 -2.36 0.46
N LYS A 98 -13.24 -1.37 1.14
CA LYS A 98 -14.44 -0.68 0.67
C LYS A 98 -14.37 0.84 0.89
N PRO A 99 -14.92 1.64 -0.04
CA PRO A 99 -15.08 3.08 0.16
C PRO A 99 -15.92 3.42 1.39
N PHE A 100 -15.58 4.53 2.05
CA PHE A 100 -16.29 5.08 3.21
C PHE A 100 -16.44 4.13 4.41
N LYS A 101 -15.72 3.01 4.39
CA LYS A 101 -15.57 2.13 5.55
C LYS A 101 -14.19 2.37 6.17
N PRO A 102 -14.06 2.17 7.49
CA PRO A 102 -12.74 2.06 8.10
C PRO A 102 -11.91 0.99 7.40
N ALA A 103 -10.60 1.06 7.57
CA ALA A 103 -9.72 -0.01 7.16
C ALA A 103 -10.21 -1.34 7.74
N GLU A 104 -10.22 -2.38 6.90
CA GLU A 104 -10.60 -3.72 7.30
C GLU A 104 -9.62 -4.26 8.35
N PHE A 105 -8.36 -3.85 8.25
CA PHE A 105 -7.45 -3.87 9.37
C PHE A 105 -6.41 -2.77 9.27
N THR A 106 -5.94 -2.33 10.43
CA THR A 106 -4.71 -1.57 10.61
C THR A 106 -3.85 -2.35 11.60
N ARG A 107 -2.64 -2.74 11.20
CA ARG A 107 -1.75 -3.56 12.04
C ARG A 107 -0.35 -2.99 12.05
N ARG A 108 0.29 -3.06 13.22
CA ARG A 108 1.69 -2.70 13.39
C ARG A 108 2.55 -3.91 13.61
N TYR A 109 3.76 -3.87 13.06
CA TYR A 109 4.71 -4.98 13.12
C TYR A 109 6.13 -4.47 13.40
N PRO A 110 6.97 -5.25 14.10
CA PRO A 110 8.37 -4.88 14.27
C PRO A 110 9.09 -4.89 12.92
N ALA A 111 10.11 -4.03 12.78
CA ALA A 111 10.91 -3.84 11.56
C ALA A 111 11.36 -5.16 10.91
N SER A 112 11.75 -6.14 11.72
CA SER A 112 12.27 -7.44 11.27
C SER A 112 11.26 -8.34 10.54
N SER A 113 9.96 -8.02 10.59
CA SER A 113 8.90 -8.90 10.09
C SER A 113 8.13 -8.36 8.87
N GLY A 114 8.45 -7.16 8.38
CA GLY A 114 7.65 -6.46 7.35
C GLY A 114 7.38 -7.28 6.09
N ILE A 115 8.43 -7.88 5.50
CA ILE A 115 8.32 -8.71 4.29
C ILE A 115 7.45 -9.95 4.55
N GLU A 116 7.71 -10.68 5.64
CA GLU A 116 6.93 -11.87 6.01
C GLU A 116 5.44 -11.51 6.20
N LYS A 117 5.15 -10.37 6.85
CA LYS A 117 3.78 -9.91 7.08
C LYS A 117 3.11 -9.42 5.80
N PHE A 118 3.85 -8.87 4.86
CA PHE A 118 3.36 -8.59 3.52
C PHE A 118 2.96 -9.86 2.78
N ASP A 119 3.82 -10.88 2.75
CA ASP A 119 3.50 -12.15 2.10
C ASP A 119 2.32 -12.86 2.77
N ALA A 120 2.23 -12.80 4.10
CA ALA A 120 1.08 -13.33 4.85
C ALA A 120 -0.22 -12.58 4.51
N PHE A 121 -0.16 -11.25 4.37
CA PHE A 121 -1.29 -10.44 3.94
C PHE A 121 -1.76 -10.83 2.54
N VAL A 122 -0.84 -10.93 1.58
CA VAL A 122 -1.17 -11.29 0.20
C VAL A 122 -1.90 -12.63 0.14
N LYS A 123 -1.40 -13.64 0.87
CA LYS A 123 -2.05 -14.95 1.01
C LYS A 123 -3.43 -14.87 1.68
N MET A 124 -3.56 -14.07 2.74
CA MET A 124 -4.79 -13.94 3.52
C MET A 124 -5.93 -13.31 2.70
N ILE A 125 -5.63 -12.26 1.94
CA ILE A 125 -6.63 -11.57 1.10
C ILE A 125 -6.86 -12.29 -0.23
N GLY A 126 -5.94 -13.17 -0.64
CA GLY A 126 -5.98 -13.83 -1.95
C GLY A 126 -5.55 -12.90 -3.08
N TRP A 127 -4.66 -11.96 -2.76
CA TRP A 127 -4.06 -11.03 -3.71
C TRP A 127 -3.05 -11.67 -4.60
#